data_AF-A0A2K3JAM9-F1
#
_entry.id   AF-A0A2K3JAM9-F1
#
_cell.length_a   1.000
_cell.length_b   1.000
_cell.length_c   1.000
_cell.angle_alpha   90.00
_cell.angle_beta   90.00
_cell.angle_gamma   90.00
#
_symmetry.space_group_name_H-M   'P 1'
#
loop_
_entity.id
_entity.type
_entity.pdbx_description
1 polymer ?
#
loop_
_entity_poly.entity_id
_entity_poly.type
_entity_poly.pdbx_seq_one_letter_code
_entity_poly.pdbx_strand_id
1 'polypeptide(L)'
;MISTLSAVPYIAFKENATSKSRGTVTWSMMKRFYDNHREYFMDHYHKRSNAESVFSMMKRKFGHKLYSKSEVGQVNEILCKALAHNICVLIQEFNEMDIKLDFNNCKKMKVAK
;
A
#
# COMPACT_ATOMS: atom_id res chain seq x y z
N MET A 1 -12.87 -13.84 9.70
CA MET A 1 -13.55 -12.98 8.70
C MET A 1 -12.86 -11.62 8.70
N ILE A 2 -12.83 -10.86 7.60
CA ILE A 2 -12.20 -9.51 7.58
C ILE A 2 -12.79 -8.59 8.68
N SER A 3 -14.06 -8.81 9.04
CA SER A 3 -14.74 -8.14 10.15
C SER A 3 -14.09 -8.34 11.52
N THR A 4 -13.32 -9.41 11.74
CA THR A 4 -12.61 -9.64 13.01
C THR A 4 -11.33 -8.81 13.13
N LEU A 5 -10.90 -8.18 12.04
CA LEU A 5 -9.67 -7.37 11.96
C LEU A 5 -9.96 -5.87 11.89
N SER A 6 -11.22 -5.44 12.12
CA SER A 6 -11.66 -4.04 12.00
C SER A 6 -11.30 -3.37 10.66
N ALA A 7 -11.11 -4.17 9.61
CA ALA A 7 -10.70 -3.67 8.28
C ALA A 7 -11.90 -3.58 7.33
N VAL A 8 -11.88 -2.59 6.45
CA VAL A 8 -12.91 -2.37 5.41
C VAL A 8 -12.35 -2.75 4.04
N PRO A 9 -12.90 -3.79 3.36
CA PRO A 9 -12.34 -4.26 2.11
C PRO A 9 -12.90 -3.49 0.90
N TYR A 10 -12.10 -2.61 0.32
CA TYR A 10 -12.38 -1.96 -0.96
C TYR A 10 -11.87 -2.84 -2.11
N ILE A 11 -12.68 -3.84 -2.50
CA ILE A 11 -12.37 -4.76 -3.61
C ILE A 11 -13.36 -4.49 -4.75
N ALA A 12 -12.86 -4.04 -5.90
CA ALA A 12 -13.71 -3.77 -7.06
C ALA A 12 -14.52 -5.00 -7.48
N PHE A 13 -15.78 -4.76 -7.82
CA PHE A 13 -16.71 -5.81 -8.25
C PHE A 13 -16.69 -5.96 -9.77
N LYS A 14 -16.81 -7.20 -10.25
CA LYS A 14 -17.12 -7.46 -11.67
C LYS A 14 -18.51 -6.90 -12.00
N GLU A 15 -18.74 -6.55 -13.27
CA GLU A 15 -20.02 -5.98 -13.72
C GLU A 15 -21.22 -6.87 -13.38
N ASN A 16 -21.07 -8.19 -13.49
CA ASN A 16 -22.10 -9.17 -13.18
C ASN A 16 -22.11 -9.64 -11.71
N ALA A 17 -21.36 -8.99 -10.83
CA ALA A 17 -21.33 -9.35 -9.42
C ALA A 17 -22.69 -9.06 -8.77
N THR A 18 -23.20 -10.01 -7.99
CA THR A 18 -24.46 -9.85 -7.26
C THR A 18 -24.20 -9.69 -5.77
N SER A 19 -25.16 -9.07 -5.07
CA SER A 19 -25.15 -8.95 -3.61
C SER A 19 -25.48 -10.27 -2.89
N LYS A 20 -25.78 -11.35 -3.63
CA LYS A 20 -26.02 -12.69 -3.08
C LYS A 20 -24.68 -13.28 -2.63
N SER A 21 -24.27 -12.97 -1.40
CA SER A 21 -23.08 -13.59 -0.82
C SER A 21 -23.45 -15.03 -0.43
N ARG A 22 -22.66 -16.01 -0.89
CA ARG A 22 -22.76 -17.40 -0.43
C ARG A 22 -22.19 -17.54 0.99
N GLY A 23 -22.63 -16.70 1.93
CA GLY A 23 -22.28 -16.77 3.35
C GLY A 23 -21.37 -15.66 3.92
N THR A 24 -21.26 -14.48 3.30
CA THR A 24 -20.44 -13.39 3.87
C THR A 24 -21.17 -12.05 3.85
N VAL A 25 -21.67 -11.63 5.02
CA VAL A 25 -22.38 -10.37 5.20
C VAL A 25 -21.57 -9.17 4.69
N THR A 26 -20.25 -9.17 4.89
CA THR A 26 -19.33 -8.14 4.40
C THR A 26 -19.38 -7.99 2.87
N TRP A 27 -19.50 -9.09 2.11
CA TRP A 27 -19.60 -9.01 0.65
C TRP A 27 -20.89 -8.32 0.21
N SER A 28 -22.02 -8.72 0.78
CA SER A 28 -23.32 -8.11 0.47
C SER A 28 -23.36 -6.63 0.85
N MET A 29 -22.77 -6.28 1.99
CA MET A 29 -22.66 -4.90 2.47
C MET A 29 -21.78 -4.05 1.57
N MET A 30 -20.57 -4.51 1.25
CA MET A 30 -19.65 -3.78 0.36
C MET A 30 -20.19 -3.68 -1.07
N LYS A 31 -20.93 -4.67 -1.56
CA LYS A 31 -21.58 -4.59 -2.87
C LYS A 31 -22.67 -3.51 -2.90
N ARG A 32 -23.53 -3.47 -1.87
CA ARG A 32 -24.53 -2.40 -1.75
C ARG A 32 -23.87 -1.02 -1.61
N PHE A 33 -22.78 -0.94 -0.85
CA PHE A 33 -22.00 0.28 -0.71
C PHE A 33 -21.37 0.72 -2.04
N TYR A 34 -20.81 -0.20 -2.81
CA TYR A 34 -20.28 0.04 -4.16
C TYR A 34 -21.37 0.55 -5.12
N ASP A 35 -22.58 -0.01 -5.06
CA ASP A 35 -23.67 0.39 -5.95
C ASP A 35 -24.23 1.78 -5.60
N ASN A 36 -24.38 2.08 -4.30
CA ASN A 36 -24.97 3.34 -3.83
C ASN A 36 -23.96 4.50 -3.71
N HIS A 37 -22.68 4.20 -3.48
CA HIS A 37 -21.63 5.19 -3.21
C HIS A 37 -20.36 4.91 -4.03
N ARG A 38 -20.54 4.67 -5.33
CA ARG A 38 -19.47 4.22 -6.22
C ARG A 38 -18.26 5.15 -6.27
N GLU A 39 -18.47 6.46 -6.33
CA GLU A 39 -17.36 7.43 -6.39
C GLU A 39 -16.48 7.33 -5.14
N TYR A 40 -17.08 7.35 -3.96
CA TYR A 40 -16.36 7.20 -2.69
C TYR A 40 -15.64 5.85 -2.58
N PHE A 41 -16.28 4.77 -3.04
CA PHE A 41 -15.65 3.47 -3.11
C PHE A 41 -14.40 3.49 -4.01
N MET A 42 -14.53 4.09 -5.20
CA MET A 42 -13.45 4.14 -6.17
C MET A 42 -12.27 5.00 -5.67
N ASP A 43 -12.53 6.12 -4.99
CA ASP A 43 -11.47 6.93 -4.37
C ASP A 43 -10.58 6.09 -3.42
N HIS A 44 -11.19 5.23 -2.61
CA HIS A 44 -10.46 4.32 -1.74
C HIS A 44 -9.77 3.20 -2.52
N TYR A 45 -10.45 2.62 -3.51
CA TYR A 45 -9.89 1.55 -4.35
C TYR A 45 -8.66 2.03 -5.15
N HIS A 46 -8.69 3.26 -5.65
CA HIS A 46 -7.62 3.83 -6.46
C HIS A 46 -6.31 4.00 -5.68
N LYS A 47 -6.33 4.10 -4.34
CA LYS A 47 -5.10 4.12 -3.51
C LYS A 47 -4.24 2.86 -3.69
N ARG A 48 -4.82 1.75 -4.19
CA ARG A 48 -4.10 0.53 -4.56
C ARG A 48 -3.04 0.77 -5.63
N SER A 49 -3.30 1.62 -6.62
CA SER A 49 -2.36 1.88 -7.72
C SER A 49 -1.04 2.46 -7.20
N ASN A 50 -1.07 3.24 -6.11
CA ASN A 50 0.14 3.76 -5.47
C ASN A 50 1.04 2.64 -4.96
N ALA A 51 0.46 1.63 -4.29
CA ALA A 51 1.23 0.48 -3.81
C ALA A 51 1.84 -0.32 -4.98
N GLU A 52 1.06 -0.56 -6.04
CA GLU A 52 1.53 -1.27 -7.24
C GLU A 52 2.66 -0.51 -7.95
N SER A 53 2.54 0.81 -8.06
CA SER A 53 3.57 1.70 -8.58
C SER A 53 4.86 1.63 -7.76
N VAL A 54 4.77 1.70 -6.44
CA VAL A 54 5.94 1.56 -5.54
C VAL A 54 6.64 0.21 -5.73
N PHE A 55 5.89 -0.90 -5.74
CA PHE A 55 6.47 -2.21 -5.99
C PHE A 55 7.11 -2.33 -7.38
N SER A 56 6.50 -1.72 -8.40
CA SER A 56 7.05 -1.68 -9.76
C SER A 56 8.36 -0.90 -9.81
N MET A 57 8.42 0.30 -9.21
CA MET A 57 9.63 1.11 -9.10
C MET A 57 10.75 0.37 -8.35
N MET A 58 10.43 -0.22 -7.20
CA MET A 58 11.39 -0.97 -6.40
C MET A 58 11.97 -2.17 -7.17
N LYS A 59 11.12 -2.95 -7.86
CA LYS A 59 11.56 -4.10 -8.67
C LYS A 59 12.37 -3.69 -9.89
N ARG A 60 12.05 -2.56 -10.54
CA ARG A 60 12.82 -2.03 -11.67
C ARG A 60 14.21 -1.56 -11.24
N LYS A 61 14.31 -0.89 -10.08
CA LYS A 61 15.59 -0.33 -9.59
C LYS A 61 16.50 -1.36 -8.92
N PHE A 62 15.96 -2.21 -8.05
CA PHE A 62 16.74 -3.15 -7.23
C PHE A 62 16.60 -4.61 -7.64
N GLY A 63 15.85 -4.88 -8.72
CA GLY A 63 15.53 -6.23 -9.15
C GLY A 63 14.47 -6.91 -8.29
N HIS A 64 13.79 -7.91 -8.88
CA HIS A 64 12.73 -8.67 -8.22
C HIS A 64 13.23 -9.83 -7.36
N LYS A 65 14.49 -10.25 -7.52
CA LYS A 65 15.04 -11.45 -6.85
C LYS A 65 15.41 -11.16 -5.40
N LEU A 66 15.18 -12.15 -4.54
CA LEU A 66 15.71 -12.23 -3.18
C LEU A 66 16.77 -13.34 -3.17
N TYR A 67 17.86 -13.13 -2.46
CA TYR A 67 19.00 -14.06 -2.47
C TYR A 67 19.05 -14.93 -1.21
N SER A 68 18.52 -14.43 -0.09
CA SER A 68 18.38 -15.18 1.16
C SER A 68 17.49 -16.40 1.00
N LYS A 69 17.93 -17.51 1.59
CA LYS A 69 17.15 -18.76 1.64
C LYS A 69 16.29 -18.86 2.91
N SER A 70 16.67 -18.18 3.99
CA SER A 70 15.88 -18.14 5.21
C SER A 70 14.74 -17.12 5.09
N GLU A 71 13.60 -17.42 5.69
CA GLU A 71 12.44 -16.53 5.73
C GLU A 71 12.80 -15.18 6.35
N VAL A 72 13.49 -15.19 7.50
CA VAL A 72 13.96 -13.97 8.17
C VAL A 72 14.88 -13.13 7.27
N GLY A 73 15.79 -13.80 6.54
CA GLY A 73 16.67 -13.11 5.59
C GLY A 73 15.89 -12.47 4.43
N GLN A 74 14.90 -13.18 3.88
CA GLN A 74 14.04 -12.66 2.81
C GLN A 74 13.21 -11.45 3.29
N VAL A 75 12.65 -11.51 4.49
CA VAL A 75 11.93 -10.38 5.09
C VAL A 75 12.85 -9.18 5.26
N ASN A 76 14.05 -9.38 5.82
CA ASN A 76 15.03 -8.31 6.00
C ASN A 76 15.49 -7.70 4.67
N GLU A 77 15.69 -8.53 3.63
CA GLU A 77 16.02 -8.05 2.28
C GLU A 77 14.91 -7.17 1.70
N ILE A 78 13.65 -7.57 1.81
CA ILE A 78 12.51 -6.77 1.34
C ILE A 78 12.44 -5.44 2.09
N LEU A 79 12.58 -5.45 3.41
CA LEU A 79 12.56 -4.24 4.24
C LEU A 79 13.71 -3.30 3.89
N CYS A 80 14.90 -3.83 3.64
CA CYS A 80 16.06 -3.06 3.20
C CYS A 80 15.82 -2.42 1.81
N LYS A 81 15.25 -3.16 0.85
CA LYS A 81 14.88 -2.60 -0.46
C LYS A 81 13.82 -1.49 -0.33
N ALA A 82 12.85 -1.63 0.56
CA ALA A 82 11.85 -0.61 0.83
C ALA A 82 12.49 0.66 1.42
N LEU A 83 13.40 0.52 2.39
CA LEU A 83 14.16 1.64 2.95
C LEU A 83 14.99 2.35 1.88
N ALA A 84 15.75 1.59 1.08
CA ALA A 84 16.57 2.13 -0.01
C ALA A 84 15.72 2.85 -1.07
N HIS A 85 14.54 2.31 -1.40
CA HIS A 85 13.58 2.97 -2.29
C HIS A 85 13.14 4.32 -1.74
N ASN A 86 12.74 4.39 -0.47
CA ASN A 86 12.30 5.62 0.17
C ASN A 86 13.40 6.69 0.18
N ILE A 87 14.65 6.31 0.46
CA ILE A 87 15.79 7.24 0.40
C ILE A 87 15.99 7.76 -1.02
N CYS A 88 15.90 6.90 -2.04
CA CYS A 88 16.03 7.34 -3.43
C CYS A 88 14.94 8.34 -3.83
N VAL A 89 13.69 8.08 -3.44
CA VAL A 89 12.57 8.99 -3.69
C VAL A 89 12.82 10.30 -2.96
N LEU A 90 13.17 10.29 -1.68
CA LEU A 90 13.46 11.52 -0.93
C LEU A 90 14.56 12.37 -1.58
N ILE A 91 15.63 11.75 -2.07
CA ILE A 91 16.70 12.45 -2.79
C ILE A 91 16.19 13.02 -4.11
N GLN A 92 15.41 12.26 -4.87
CA GLN A 92 14.80 12.73 -6.12
C GLN A 92 13.91 13.95 -5.85
N GLU A 93 12.99 13.83 -4.90
CA GLU A 93 12.07 14.90 -4.51
C GLU A 93 12.78 16.11 -3.93
N PHE A 94 13.96 15.95 -3.30
CA PHE A 94 14.79 17.08 -2.85
C PHE A 94 15.43 17.87 -4.00
N ASN A 95 15.75 17.20 -5.11
CA ASN A 95 16.39 17.84 -6.27
C ASN A 95 15.36 18.36 -7.29
N GLU A 96 14.23 17.68 -7.46
CA GLU A 96 13.22 17.98 -8.48
C GLU A 96 12.11 18.90 -7.97
N MET A 97 11.72 18.74 -6.70
CA MET A 97 10.82 19.64 -6.01
C MET A 97 11.67 20.42 -4.99
N ASP A 98 11.51 21.73 -4.84
CA ASP A 98 12.31 22.54 -3.88
C ASP A 98 11.97 22.23 -2.39
N ILE A 99 11.97 20.95 -2.01
CA ILE A 99 11.71 20.48 -0.66
C ILE A 99 12.93 20.82 0.19
N LYS A 100 12.75 21.73 1.14
CA LYS A 100 13.78 22.01 2.15
C LYS A 100 13.82 20.91 3.19
N LEU A 101 14.90 20.14 3.21
CA LEU A 101 15.19 19.20 4.30
C LEU A 101 15.59 19.95 5.57
N ASP A 102 14.70 19.97 6.57
CA ASP A 102 15.02 20.50 7.90
C ASP A 102 15.47 19.38 8.85
N PHE A 103 16.79 19.16 8.87
CA PHE A 103 17.41 18.16 9.75
C PHE A 103 17.25 18.47 11.25
N ASN A 104 16.97 19.72 11.63
CA ASN A 104 16.74 20.07 13.05
C ASN A 104 15.42 19.50 13.55
N ASN A 105 14.41 19.42 12.69
CA ASN A 105 13.14 18.78 13.02
C ASN A 105 13.28 17.26 13.10
N CYS A 106 14.06 16.64 12.20
CA CYS A 106 14.35 15.21 12.27
C CYS A 106 15.03 14.81 13.59
N LYS A 107 15.94 15.64 14.11
CA LYS A 107 16.61 15.41 15.40
C LYS A 107 15.64 15.43 16.60
N LYS A 108 14.54 16.17 16.50
CA LYS A 108 13.53 16.31 17.57
C LYS A 108 12.52 15.17 17.57
N MET A 109 12.36 14.45 16.45
CA MET A 109 11.48 13.30 16.37
C MET A 109 12.04 12.17 17.24
N LYS A 110 11.27 11.78 18.27
CA LYS A 110 11.57 10.57 19.03
C LYS A 110 11.32 9.37 18.12
N VAL A 111 12.35 8.55 17.90
CA VAL A 111 12.15 7.24 17.29
C VAL A 111 11.23 6.45 18.22
N ALA A 112 10.09 6.01 17.71
CA ALA A 112 9.18 5.15 18.46
C ALA A 112 9.97 3.90 18.88
N LYS A 113 10.10 3.71 20.19
CA LYS A 113 10.73 2.52 20.77
C LYS A 113 9.77 1.34 20.70
#